data_AF-A0A351GI92-F1
#
_entry.id   AF-A0A351GI92-F1
#
_cell.length_a   1.000
_cell.length_b   1.000
_cell.length_c   1.000
_cell.angle_alpha   90.00
_cell.angle_beta   90.00
_cell.angle_gamma   90.00
#
_symmetry.space_group_name_H-M   'P 1'
#
loop_
_entity.id
_entity.type
_entity.pdbx_description
1 polymer ?
#
loop_
_entity_poly.entity_id
_entity_poly.type
_entity_poly.pdbx_seq_one_letter_code
_entity_poly.pdbx_strand_id
1 'polypeptide(L)'
;MNKVVYMFWTGSNEMSDNRKESLLSFIKTSEVPVLLITPKNLSKYTDKPIHEAYNYLSETHKADYLRTHFMRFHGGGYSDIKKTTGSWIGSFEDIEKSDNWICGYKEIRGGVAYGPLENKWDELVGNGAYVCKPNTPLSIDWYNEMIGLLDKKLEVLKLNPATHPQDDGVKSGYPIQWNEMLGRIFHKVSYKYRHKIMRTLPISIFTSYR
;
A
#
# COMPACT_ATOMS: atom_id res chain seq x y z
N MET A 1 -5.93 -0.19 17.45
CA MET A 1 -5.41 -0.92 16.27
C MET A 1 -3.99 -1.38 16.59
N ASN A 2 -3.38 -2.27 15.79
CA ASN A 2 -2.00 -2.68 16.05
C ASN A 2 -1.01 -1.52 15.76
N LYS A 3 -0.15 -1.19 16.72
CA LYS A 3 0.94 -0.20 16.56
C LYS A 3 2.15 -0.85 15.90
N VAL A 4 1.99 -1.26 14.65
CA VAL A 4 3.02 -1.93 13.86
C VAL A 4 2.97 -1.44 12.42
N VAL A 5 4.11 -1.30 11.78
CA VAL A 5 4.22 -0.98 10.36
C VAL A 5 4.51 -2.25 9.58
N TYR A 6 3.65 -2.58 8.63
CA TYR A 6 3.84 -3.66 7.68
C TYR A 6 4.58 -3.17 6.43
N MET A 7 5.60 -3.92 6.02
CA MET A 7 6.27 -3.76 4.74
C MET A 7 6.21 -5.10 4.00
N PHE A 8 6.12 -5.07 2.67
CA PHE A 8 5.98 -6.29 1.86
C PHE A 8 7.19 -6.50 0.96
N TRP A 9 7.80 -7.68 1.07
CA TRP A 9 8.73 -8.23 0.09
C TRP A 9 8.16 -9.56 -0.40
N THR A 10 7.44 -9.51 -1.51
CA THR A 10 6.55 -10.58 -1.98
C THR A 10 7.23 -11.60 -2.87
N GLY A 11 8.44 -11.30 -3.36
CA GLY A 11 9.30 -12.22 -4.09
C GLY A 11 10.11 -13.15 -3.18
N SER A 12 10.68 -14.19 -3.78
CA SER A 12 11.67 -15.06 -3.15
C SER A 12 13.11 -14.64 -3.44
N ASN A 13 13.30 -13.66 -4.31
CA ASN A 13 14.58 -13.07 -4.66
C ASN A 13 15.16 -12.28 -3.48
N GLU A 14 16.48 -12.09 -3.52
CA GLU A 14 17.17 -11.27 -2.55
C GLU A 14 16.82 -9.78 -2.74
N MET A 15 16.66 -9.09 -1.63
CA MET A 15 16.47 -7.63 -1.60
C MET A 15 17.77 -6.92 -1.97
N SER A 16 17.71 -5.89 -2.82
CA SER A 16 18.90 -5.09 -3.16
C SER A 16 19.48 -4.39 -1.92
N ASP A 17 20.77 -4.03 -1.97
CA ASP A 17 21.42 -3.34 -0.86
C ASP A 17 20.73 -2.01 -0.52
N ASN A 18 20.29 -1.25 -1.53
CA ASN A 18 19.52 0.00 -1.33
C ASN A 18 18.18 -0.24 -0.63
N ARG A 19 17.50 -1.36 -0.92
CA ARG A 19 16.25 -1.74 -0.25
C ARG A 19 16.49 -2.23 1.18
N LYS A 20 17.55 -3.01 1.42
CA LYS A 20 17.97 -3.41 2.78
C LYS A 20 18.32 -2.20 3.63
N GLU A 21 19.10 -1.27 3.09
CA GLU A 21 19.45 -0.01 3.76
C GLU A 21 18.20 0.82 4.06
N SER A 22 17.26 0.90 3.10
CA SER A 22 16.00 1.60 3.29
C SER A 22 15.16 1.00 4.42
N LEU A 23 15.07 -0.33 4.51
CA LEU A 23 14.38 -1.04 5.59
C LEU A 23 15.03 -0.74 6.95
N LEU A 24 16.35 -0.90 7.06
CA LEU A 24 17.08 -0.66 8.31
C LEU A 24 16.98 0.81 8.77
N SER A 25 17.10 1.75 7.83
CA SER A 25 16.90 3.17 8.09
C SER A 25 15.49 3.46 8.56
N PHE A 26 14.47 2.86 7.94
CA PHE A 26 13.09 3.04 8.38
C PHE A 26 12.86 2.51 9.80
N ILE A 27 13.37 1.31 10.11
CA ILE A 27 13.27 0.72 11.46
C ILE A 27 13.87 1.67 12.50
N LYS A 28 15.03 2.24 12.23
CA LYS A 28 15.70 3.18 13.13
C LYS A 28 14.93 4.49 13.30
N THR A 29 14.40 5.05 12.22
CA THR A 29 13.84 6.41 12.21
C THR A 29 12.35 6.46 12.57
N SER A 30 11.58 5.42 12.28
CA SER A 30 10.13 5.41 12.53
C SER A 30 9.76 5.27 14.00
N GLU A 31 10.67 4.75 14.83
CA GLU A 31 10.50 4.52 16.28
C GLU A 31 9.29 3.64 16.66
N VAL A 32 8.75 2.89 15.70
CA VAL A 32 7.63 1.96 15.90
C VAL A 32 8.03 0.55 15.44
N PRO A 33 7.40 -0.51 15.98
CA PRO A 33 7.63 -1.87 15.51
C PRO A 33 7.39 -2.01 14.00
N VAL A 34 8.30 -2.68 13.30
CA VAL A 34 8.20 -2.95 11.86
C VAL A 34 8.19 -4.46 11.63
N LEU A 35 7.26 -4.92 10.80
CA LEU A 35 7.17 -6.31 10.34
C LEU A 35 7.35 -6.37 8.83
N LEU A 36 8.44 -7.02 8.41
CA LEU A 36 8.62 -7.41 7.02
C LEU A 36 7.84 -8.69 6.73
N ILE A 37 6.82 -8.57 5.90
CA ILE A 37 6.00 -9.68 5.43
C ILE A 37 6.60 -10.22 4.13
N THR A 38 6.81 -11.53 4.10
CA THR A 38 7.41 -12.29 3.01
C THR A 38 6.57 -13.54 2.74
N PRO A 39 6.75 -14.25 1.60
CA PRO A 39 6.05 -15.51 1.36
C PRO A 39 6.19 -16.52 2.52
N LYS A 40 7.31 -16.50 3.25
CA LYS A 40 7.60 -17.42 4.36
C LYS A 40 6.75 -17.19 5.61
N ASN A 41 6.28 -15.97 5.84
CA ASN A 41 5.52 -15.61 7.05
C ASN A 41 4.11 -15.09 6.76
N LEU A 42 3.73 -14.87 5.49
CA LEU A 42 2.45 -14.31 5.10
C LEU A 42 1.25 -15.05 5.72
N SER A 43 1.28 -16.39 5.70
CA SER A 43 0.20 -17.24 6.21
C SER A 43 -0.11 -17.02 7.70
N LYS A 44 0.84 -16.48 8.48
CA LYS A 44 0.63 -16.14 9.90
C LYS A 44 -0.27 -14.91 10.11
N TYR A 45 -0.48 -14.12 9.06
CA TYR A 45 -1.18 -12.84 9.12
C TYR A 45 -2.39 -12.77 8.18
N THR A 46 -2.74 -13.85 7.50
CA THR A 46 -3.86 -13.91 6.55
C THR A 46 -4.86 -14.96 6.99
N ASP A 47 -5.53 -14.71 8.13
CA ASP A 47 -6.67 -15.51 8.59
C ASP A 47 -7.88 -15.36 7.65
N LYS A 48 -7.94 -14.25 6.90
CA LYS A 48 -8.91 -14.03 5.83
C LYS A 48 -8.42 -14.60 4.50
N PRO A 49 -9.32 -15.18 3.68
CA PRO A 49 -8.96 -15.71 2.37
C PRO A 49 -8.22 -14.70 1.50
N ILE A 50 -7.16 -15.17 0.85
CA ILE A 50 -6.48 -14.42 -0.20
C ILE A 50 -7.19 -14.71 -1.52
N HIS A 51 -7.50 -13.64 -2.27
CA HIS A 51 -8.18 -13.73 -3.56
C HIS A 51 -7.35 -14.57 -4.55
N GLU A 52 -8.01 -15.42 -5.33
CA GLU A 52 -7.35 -16.35 -6.27
C GLU A 52 -6.39 -15.64 -7.23
N ALA A 53 -6.79 -14.45 -7.72
CA ALA A 53 -5.98 -13.61 -8.60
C ALA A 53 -4.56 -13.33 -8.06
N TYR A 54 -4.38 -13.33 -6.74
CA TYR A 54 -3.09 -13.08 -6.08
C TYR A 54 -1.95 -13.95 -6.62
N ASN A 55 -2.25 -15.20 -7.00
CA ASN A 55 -1.26 -16.14 -7.53
C ASN A 55 -0.67 -15.69 -8.87
N TYR A 56 -1.42 -14.93 -9.67
CA TYR A 56 -1.06 -14.50 -11.02
C TYR A 56 -0.50 -13.07 -11.08
N LEU A 57 -0.46 -12.37 -9.94
CA LEU A 57 0.03 -11.00 -9.85
C LEU A 57 1.57 -10.92 -9.89
N SER A 58 2.08 -9.81 -10.44
CA SER A 58 3.49 -9.44 -10.30
C SER A 58 3.81 -9.20 -8.82
N GLU A 59 5.09 -9.29 -8.42
CA GLU A 59 5.49 -9.05 -7.04
C GLU A 59 5.07 -7.64 -6.56
N THR A 60 5.16 -6.65 -7.44
CA THR A 60 4.68 -5.28 -7.19
C THR A 60 3.18 -5.26 -6.89
N HIS A 61 2.37 -5.89 -7.74
CA HIS A 61 0.93 -5.95 -7.52
C HIS A 61 0.55 -6.84 -6.33
N LYS A 62 1.33 -7.87 -5.99
CA LYS A 62 1.14 -8.61 -4.73
C LYS A 62 1.28 -7.69 -3.52
N ALA A 63 2.26 -6.78 -3.51
CA ALA A 63 2.42 -5.81 -2.43
C ALA A 63 1.24 -4.81 -2.37
N ASP A 64 0.71 -4.39 -3.52
CA ASP A 64 -0.49 -3.55 -3.63
C ASP A 64 -1.75 -4.25 -3.11
N TYR A 65 -1.89 -5.55 -3.38
CA TYR A 65 -2.96 -6.35 -2.82
C TYR A 65 -2.82 -6.47 -1.30
N LEU A 66 -1.63 -6.85 -0.81
CA LEU A 66 -1.39 -7.08 0.61
C LEU A 66 -1.57 -5.81 1.44
N ARG A 67 -1.14 -4.64 0.96
CA ARG A 67 -1.34 -3.39 1.71
C ARG A 67 -2.82 -3.08 1.90
N THR A 68 -3.63 -3.30 0.87
CA THR A 68 -5.08 -3.08 0.93
C THR A 68 -5.75 -4.09 1.86
N HIS A 69 -5.39 -5.37 1.71
CA HIS A 69 -5.89 -6.46 2.55
C HIS A 69 -5.55 -6.24 4.04
N PHE A 70 -4.30 -5.89 4.34
CA PHE A 70 -3.86 -5.64 5.72
C PHE A 70 -4.55 -4.41 6.31
N MET A 71 -4.66 -3.30 5.58
CA MET A 71 -5.37 -2.12 6.10
C MET A 71 -6.87 -2.39 6.32
N ARG A 72 -7.48 -3.24 5.50
CA ARG A 72 -8.88 -3.66 5.67
C ARG A 72 -9.12 -4.48 6.92
N PHE A 73 -8.24 -5.45 7.23
CA PHE A 73 -8.50 -6.45 8.27
C PHE A 73 -7.70 -6.23 9.56
N HIS A 74 -6.46 -5.74 9.47
CA HIS A 74 -5.58 -5.49 10.62
C HIS A 74 -5.46 -4.02 10.98
N GLY A 75 -5.44 -3.15 9.97
CA GLY A 75 -5.07 -1.75 10.11
C GLY A 75 -3.61 -1.60 10.50
N GLY A 76 -3.29 -0.58 11.29
CA GLY A 76 -1.91 -0.26 11.67
C GLY A 76 -1.21 0.56 10.59
N GLY A 77 0.11 0.47 10.53
CA GLY A 77 0.94 1.19 9.57
C GLY A 77 1.26 0.35 8.34
N TYR A 78 1.44 1.01 7.21
CA TYR A 78 2.02 0.45 6.00
C TYR A 78 3.04 1.41 5.43
N SER A 79 4.15 0.88 4.88
CA SER A 79 5.07 1.64 4.04
C SER A 79 5.61 0.79 2.91
N ASP A 80 5.82 1.39 1.74
CA ASP A 80 6.79 0.90 0.77
C ASP A 80 8.15 0.74 1.48
N ILE A 81 9.01 -0.17 1.03
CA ILE A 81 10.39 -0.27 1.55
C ILE A 81 11.19 0.94 1.04
N LYS A 82 11.11 2.04 1.79
CA LYS A 82 11.73 3.35 1.58
C LYS A 82 12.10 3.91 2.95
N LYS A 83 13.05 4.85 2.98
CA LYS A 83 13.37 5.59 4.21
C LYS A 83 12.19 6.52 4.58
N THR A 84 12.00 6.77 5.87
CA THR A 84 11.07 7.79 6.40
C THR A 84 11.86 9.02 6.87
N THR A 85 11.24 10.20 6.82
CA THR A 85 11.85 11.47 7.27
C THR A 85 11.73 11.71 8.78
N GLY A 86 10.95 10.91 9.49
CA GLY A 86 10.78 11.06 10.94
C GLY A 86 10.01 9.92 11.59
N SER A 87 9.82 10.09 12.91
CA SER A 87 9.08 9.18 13.80
C SER A 87 7.61 9.07 13.43
N TRP A 88 7.06 7.86 13.56
CA TRP A 88 5.65 7.57 13.30
C TRP A 88 4.81 7.53 14.59
N ILE A 89 5.44 7.62 15.77
CA ILE A 89 4.74 7.56 17.07
C ILE A 89 3.61 8.59 17.12
N GLY A 90 3.90 9.85 16.79
CA GLY A 90 2.90 10.92 16.77
C GLY A 90 1.73 10.63 15.83
N SER A 91 1.99 10.10 14.64
CA SER A 91 0.93 9.78 13.67
C SER A 91 0.03 8.62 14.13
N PHE A 92 0.58 7.64 14.86
CA PHE A 92 -0.21 6.58 15.51
C PHE A 92 -1.08 7.14 16.64
N GLU A 93 -0.56 8.05 17.45
CA GLU A 93 -1.33 8.68 18.52
C GLU A 93 -2.43 9.60 17.99
N ASP A 94 -2.11 10.42 17.00
CA ASP A 94 -3.02 11.35 16.33
C ASP A 94 -4.27 10.66 15.79
N ILE A 95 -4.08 9.53 15.10
CA ILE A 95 -5.19 8.79 14.53
C ILE A 95 -5.98 8.04 15.60
N GLU A 96 -5.35 7.54 16.65
CA GLU A 96 -6.05 6.90 17.78
C GLU A 96 -6.92 7.90 18.55
N LYS A 97 -6.46 9.15 18.71
CA LYS A 97 -7.15 10.22 19.45
C LYS A 97 -8.20 10.98 18.62
N SER A 98 -8.28 10.75 17.31
CA SER A 98 -9.18 11.48 16.41
C SER A 98 -10.29 10.62 15.81
N ASP A 99 -11.30 11.27 15.22
CA ASP A 99 -12.37 10.61 14.44
C ASP A 99 -11.96 10.30 12.99
N ASN A 100 -10.68 10.50 12.65
CA ASN A 100 -10.13 10.17 11.33
C ASN A 100 -9.86 8.67 11.20
N TRP A 101 -9.78 8.20 9.96
CA TRP A 101 -9.67 6.78 9.61
C TRP A 101 -8.33 6.40 9.03
N ILE A 102 -7.62 7.36 8.43
CA ILE A 102 -6.29 7.17 7.85
C ILE A 102 -5.45 8.43 8.06
N CYS A 103 -4.15 8.24 8.31
CA CYS A 103 -3.15 9.28 8.43
C CYS A 103 -2.01 8.96 7.48
N GLY A 104 -1.82 9.78 6.45
CA GLY A 104 -0.78 9.61 5.44
C GLY A 104 0.08 10.86 5.33
N TYR A 105 1.14 10.80 4.53
CA TYR A 105 1.87 12.00 4.18
C TYR A 105 1.06 12.77 3.12
N LYS A 106 1.14 14.10 3.14
CA LYS A 106 0.49 14.91 2.10
C LYS A 106 1.03 14.50 0.74
N GLU A 107 0.13 14.17 -0.19
CA GLU A 107 0.51 13.81 -1.54
C GLU A 107 1.30 14.96 -2.21
N ILE A 108 2.06 14.65 -3.26
CA ILE A 108 2.86 15.64 -4.00
C ILE A 108 2.25 15.93 -5.38
N ARG A 109 2.55 17.11 -5.94
CA ARG A 109 2.15 17.45 -7.30
C ARG A 109 2.69 16.42 -8.28
N GLY A 110 1.82 15.86 -9.12
CA GLY A 110 2.16 14.78 -10.06
C GLY A 110 2.20 13.38 -9.44
N GLY A 111 1.94 13.23 -8.14
CA GLY A 111 1.85 11.92 -7.45
C GLY A 111 0.51 11.21 -7.62
N VAL A 112 -0.52 11.91 -8.08
CA VAL A 112 -1.89 11.37 -8.19
C VAL A 112 -2.03 10.46 -9.41
N ALA A 113 -2.39 9.20 -9.18
CA ALA A 113 -2.59 8.20 -10.23
C ALA A 113 -4.01 8.21 -10.81
N TYR A 114 -5.00 8.73 -10.08
CA TYR A 114 -6.37 8.88 -10.59
C TYR A 114 -6.53 10.21 -11.31
N GLY A 115 -6.41 10.20 -12.64
CA GLY A 115 -6.40 11.38 -13.51
C GLY A 115 -7.45 12.45 -13.19
N PRO A 116 -8.73 12.12 -12.92
CA PRO A 116 -9.75 13.10 -12.56
C PRO A 116 -9.44 13.94 -11.29
N LEU A 117 -8.48 13.51 -10.47
CA LEU A 117 -8.09 14.17 -9.23
C LEU A 117 -6.65 14.71 -9.26
N GLU A 118 -6.00 14.76 -10.41
CA GLU A 118 -4.60 15.21 -10.53
C GLU A 118 -4.37 16.61 -9.92
N ASN A 119 -5.29 17.53 -10.18
CA ASN A 119 -5.27 18.90 -9.64
C ASN A 119 -5.74 19.01 -8.17
N LYS A 120 -6.10 17.88 -7.56
CA LYS A 120 -6.57 17.79 -6.16
C LYS A 120 -5.56 17.09 -5.25
N TRP A 121 -4.30 17.00 -5.70
CA TRP A 121 -3.22 16.32 -4.97
C TRP A 121 -3.08 16.84 -3.53
N ASP A 122 -3.26 18.13 -3.28
CA ASP A 122 -3.12 18.73 -1.96
C ASP A 122 -4.24 18.36 -0.97
N GLU A 123 -5.37 17.85 -1.48
CA GLU A 123 -6.47 17.26 -0.71
C GLU A 123 -6.25 15.76 -0.42
N LEU A 124 -5.16 15.15 -0.90
CA LEU A 124 -4.92 13.71 -0.84
C LEU A 124 -3.74 13.34 0.07
N VAL A 125 -3.63 12.04 0.36
CA VAL A 125 -2.45 11.41 0.95
C VAL A 125 -1.81 10.48 -0.06
N GLY A 126 -0.50 10.30 0.04
CA GLY A 126 0.20 9.35 -0.82
C GLY A 126 -0.16 7.89 -0.52
N ASN A 127 -0.13 7.06 -1.56
CA ASN A 127 -0.43 5.61 -1.47
C ASN A 127 0.78 4.76 -1.01
N GLY A 128 1.93 5.40 -0.78
CA GLY A 128 3.18 4.73 -0.44
C GLY A 128 3.42 4.54 1.07
N ALA A 129 2.71 5.26 1.94
CA ALA A 129 2.84 5.13 3.38
C ALA A 129 1.66 5.78 4.13
N TYR A 130 1.09 5.06 5.09
CA TYR A 130 -0.04 5.52 5.90
C TYR A 130 -0.23 4.67 7.17
N VAL A 131 -0.91 5.24 8.15
CA VAL A 131 -1.49 4.54 9.30
C VAL A 131 -3.01 4.51 9.13
N CYS A 132 -3.64 3.35 9.25
CA CYS A 132 -5.06 3.13 8.97
C CYS A 132 -5.77 2.40 10.10
N LYS A 133 -6.98 2.85 10.45
CA LYS A 133 -7.91 2.07 11.26
C LYS A 133 -8.56 0.97 10.39
N PRO A 134 -8.64 -0.29 10.87
CA PRO A 134 -9.30 -1.35 10.13
C PRO A 134 -10.82 -1.20 10.14
N ASN A 135 -11.50 -1.88 9.22
CA ASN A 135 -12.98 -1.95 9.16
C ASN A 135 -13.70 -0.59 9.08
N THR A 136 -13.03 0.46 8.62
CA THR A 136 -13.66 1.77 8.34
C THR A 136 -14.34 1.76 6.97
N PRO A 137 -15.36 2.61 6.72
CA PRO A 137 -15.96 2.74 5.39
C PRO A 137 -14.94 2.97 4.27
N LEU A 138 -13.88 3.75 4.54
CA LEU A 138 -12.77 3.93 3.60
C LEU A 138 -12.06 2.61 3.29
N SER A 139 -11.63 1.87 4.31
CA SER A 139 -10.91 0.61 4.13
C SER A 139 -11.78 -0.47 3.45
N ILE A 140 -13.08 -0.47 3.72
CA ILE A 140 -14.06 -1.38 3.11
C ILE A 140 -14.23 -1.07 1.62
N ASP A 141 -14.48 0.19 1.27
CA ASP A 141 -14.64 0.59 -0.13
C ASP A 141 -13.37 0.36 -0.94
N TRP A 142 -12.21 0.70 -0.37
CA TRP A 142 -10.93 0.47 -1.03
C TRP A 142 -10.69 -1.02 -1.31
N TYR A 143 -10.95 -1.88 -0.32
CA TYR A 143 -10.84 -3.33 -0.50
C TYR A 143 -11.85 -3.85 -1.53
N ASN A 144 -13.12 -3.46 -1.44
CA ASN A 144 -14.17 -3.95 -2.34
C ASN A 144 -13.92 -3.52 -3.80
N GLU A 145 -13.43 -2.31 -4.03
CA GLU A 145 -13.06 -1.88 -5.38
C GLU A 145 -11.89 -2.70 -5.95
N MET A 146 -10.89 -3.01 -5.11
CA MET A 146 -9.77 -3.87 -5.51
C MET A 146 -10.24 -5.29 -5.85
N ILE A 147 -11.08 -5.88 -5.00
CA ILE A 147 -11.65 -7.21 -5.25
C ILE A 147 -12.48 -7.20 -6.53
N GLY A 148 -13.38 -6.23 -6.72
CA GLY A 148 -14.17 -6.12 -7.93
C GLY A 148 -13.34 -5.90 -9.20
N LEU A 149 -12.16 -5.29 -9.11
CA LEU A 149 -11.21 -5.22 -10.23
C LEU A 149 -10.57 -6.59 -10.51
N LEU A 150 -10.17 -7.32 -9.47
CA LEU A 150 -9.56 -8.64 -9.60
C LEU A 150 -10.54 -9.69 -10.09
N ASP A 151 -11.79 -9.68 -9.63
CA ASP A 151 -12.87 -10.55 -10.14
C ASP A 151 -13.04 -10.38 -11.65
N LYS A 152 -13.11 -9.14 -12.13
CA LYS A 152 -13.28 -8.82 -13.55
C LYS A 152 -12.11 -9.28 -14.42
N LYS A 153 -10.90 -9.35 -13.85
CA LYS A 153 -9.68 -9.68 -14.58
C LYS A 153 -9.18 -11.10 -14.34
N LEU A 154 -9.81 -11.87 -13.45
CA LEU A 154 -9.31 -13.17 -13.00
C LEU A 154 -9.05 -14.12 -14.17
N GLU A 155 -10.02 -14.28 -15.07
CA GLU A 155 -9.88 -15.22 -16.20
C GLU A 155 -8.79 -14.79 -17.19
N VAL A 156 -8.64 -13.48 -17.44
CA VAL A 156 -7.56 -12.99 -18.31
C VAL A 156 -6.19 -13.07 -17.63
N LEU A 157 -6.13 -12.90 -16.30
CA LEU A 157 -4.91 -13.07 -15.50
C LEU A 157 -4.43 -14.52 -15.48
N LYS A 158 -5.35 -15.49 -15.46
CA LYS A 158 -4.99 -16.92 -15.57
C LYS A 158 -4.32 -17.23 -16.91
N LEU A 159 -4.80 -16.62 -17.98
CA LEU A 159 -4.26 -16.78 -19.34
C LEU A 159 -2.96 -16.00 -19.54
N ASN A 160 -2.83 -14.83 -18.91
CA ASN A 160 -1.70 -13.92 -19.06
C ASN A 160 -1.18 -13.49 -17.67
N PRO A 161 -0.59 -14.42 -16.89
CA PRO A 161 -0.06 -14.10 -15.58
C PRO A 161 1.18 -13.20 -15.70
N ALA A 162 1.54 -12.52 -14.61
CA ALA A 162 2.77 -11.74 -14.59
C ALA A 162 3.99 -12.63 -14.87
N THR A 163 4.85 -12.16 -15.76
CA THR A 163 6.09 -12.86 -16.16
C THR A 163 7.34 -12.25 -15.52
N HIS A 164 7.19 -11.08 -14.89
CA HIS A 164 8.26 -10.33 -14.26
C HIS A 164 7.81 -9.74 -12.90
N PRO A 165 8.70 -9.58 -11.91
CA PRO A 165 8.37 -8.96 -10.61
C PRO A 165 7.69 -7.58 -10.68
N GLN A 166 8.02 -6.81 -11.72
CA GLN A 166 7.50 -5.47 -11.96
C GLN A 166 6.64 -5.40 -13.23
N ASP A 167 6.06 -6.53 -13.63
CA ASP A 167 5.18 -6.57 -14.80
C ASP A 167 4.02 -5.58 -14.63
N ASP A 168 3.87 -4.68 -15.61
CA ASP A 168 2.93 -3.57 -15.65
C ASP A 168 1.97 -3.66 -16.86
N GLY A 169 2.03 -4.77 -17.61
CA GLY A 169 1.16 -5.05 -18.74
C GLY A 169 1.53 -4.34 -20.03
N VAL A 170 2.55 -3.48 -20.06
CA VAL A 170 2.90 -2.71 -21.27
C VAL A 170 3.50 -3.61 -22.36
N LYS A 171 4.23 -4.67 -21.98
CA LYS A 171 5.02 -5.49 -22.92
C LYS A 171 4.73 -6.99 -22.91
N SER A 172 4.00 -7.50 -21.91
CA SER A 172 3.91 -8.92 -21.59
C SER A 172 2.54 -9.55 -21.86
N GLY A 173 1.53 -8.75 -22.21
CA GLY A 173 0.12 -9.19 -22.25
C GLY A 173 -0.56 -9.28 -20.87
N TYR A 174 0.19 -9.03 -19.78
CA TYR A 174 -0.35 -8.99 -18.42
C TYR A 174 -1.46 -7.92 -18.30
N PRO A 175 -2.65 -8.24 -17.78
CA PRO A 175 -3.84 -7.41 -17.96
C PRO A 175 -4.01 -6.28 -16.91
N ILE A 176 -3.04 -6.05 -16.03
CA ILE A 176 -3.12 -5.00 -14.98
C ILE A 176 -2.03 -3.96 -15.22
N GLN A 177 -2.45 -2.70 -15.37
CA GLN A 177 -1.52 -1.58 -15.49
C GLN A 177 -0.91 -1.21 -14.13
N TRP A 178 0.33 -0.70 -14.14
CA TRP A 178 1.11 -0.38 -12.92
C TRP A 178 0.32 0.27 -11.77
N ASN A 179 -0.49 1.30 -12.05
CA ASN A 179 -1.20 2.04 -11.02
C ASN A 179 -2.71 1.70 -10.91
N GLU A 180 -3.17 0.70 -11.66
CA GLU A 180 -4.60 0.40 -11.85
C GLU A 180 -5.24 -0.11 -10.56
N MET A 181 -4.60 -1.09 -9.93
CA MET A 181 -5.15 -1.77 -8.76
C MET A 181 -4.97 -0.97 -7.46
N LEU A 182 -3.91 -0.17 -7.35
CA LEU A 182 -3.67 0.64 -6.16
C LEU A 182 -3.94 2.12 -6.39
N GLY A 183 -3.04 2.83 -7.08
CA GLY A 183 -3.05 4.29 -7.12
C GLY A 183 -4.40 4.87 -7.55
N ARG A 184 -4.98 4.35 -8.64
CA ARG A 184 -6.28 4.83 -9.15
C ARG A 184 -7.40 4.62 -8.15
N ILE A 185 -7.47 3.44 -7.54
CA ILE A 185 -8.52 3.10 -6.56
C ILE A 185 -8.32 3.91 -5.27
N PHE A 186 -7.10 3.90 -4.72
CA PHE A 186 -6.78 4.55 -3.46
C PHE A 186 -7.02 6.05 -3.49
N HIS A 187 -6.58 6.77 -4.53
CA HIS A 187 -6.81 8.21 -4.62
C HIS A 187 -8.30 8.55 -4.77
N LYS A 188 -9.04 7.78 -5.55
CA LYS A 188 -10.49 7.95 -5.71
C LYS A 188 -11.23 7.74 -4.37
N VAL A 189 -10.94 6.65 -3.67
CA VAL A 189 -11.57 6.33 -2.38
C VAL A 189 -11.13 7.32 -1.29
N SER A 190 -9.85 7.70 -1.26
CA SER A 190 -9.34 8.71 -0.33
C SER A 190 -10.05 10.05 -0.52
N TYR A 191 -10.32 10.46 -1.76
CA TYR A 191 -11.04 11.70 -2.03
C TYR A 191 -12.49 11.67 -1.56
N LYS A 192 -13.19 10.54 -1.78
CA LYS A 192 -14.56 10.31 -1.27
C LYS A 192 -14.64 10.56 0.24
N TYR A 193 -13.60 10.14 0.97
CA TYR A 193 -13.54 10.24 2.43
C TYR A 193 -12.53 11.28 2.95
N ARG A 194 -12.16 12.28 2.15
CA ARG A 194 -11.08 13.24 2.47
C ARG A 194 -11.22 14.01 3.79
N HIS A 195 -12.43 14.09 4.34
CA HIS A 195 -12.75 14.69 5.64
C HIS A 195 -12.45 13.76 6.84
N LYS A 196 -12.06 12.51 6.58
CA LYS A 196 -11.63 11.50 7.56
C LYS A 196 -10.13 11.19 7.42
N ILE A 197 -9.37 12.06 6.76
CA ILE A 197 -7.95 11.86 6.44
C ILE A 197 -7.09 12.91 7.15
N MET A 198 -6.09 12.43 7.89
CA MET A 198 -5.00 13.24 8.42
C MET A 198 -3.80 13.20 7.48
N ARG A 199 -3.06 14.32 7.42
CA ARG A 199 -1.90 14.50 6.53
C ARG A 199 -0.59 14.76 7.30
N THR A 200 -0.50 14.23 8.52
CA THR A 200 0.60 14.51 9.47
C THR A 200 1.69 13.45 9.49
N LEU A 201 1.59 12.39 8.69
CA LEU A 201 2.63 11.36 8.62
C LEU A 201 3.91 11.93 8.00
N PRO A 202 5.10 11.61 8.53
CA PRO A 202 6.36 11.91 7.87
C PRO A 202 6.41 11.31 6.46
N ILE A 203 6.87 12.11 5.49
CA ILE A 203 6.96 11.70 4.10
C ILE A 203 8.08 10.67 3.89
N SER A 204 7.88 9.75 2.96
CA SER A 204 8.93 8.82 2.51
C SER A 204 9.99 9.55 1.67
N ILE A 205 11.22 9.02 1.69
CA ILE A 205 12.28 9.47 0.77
C ILE A 205 12.12 8.71 -0.56
N PHE A 206 11.94 9.45 -1.66
CA PHE A 206 11.68 8.90 -2.99
C PHE A 206 12.93 8.76 -3.86
N THR A 207 14.12 8.94 -3.31
CA THR A 207 15.41 8.82 -4.00
C THR A 207 16.20 7.62 -3.49
N SER A 208 17.09 7.07 -4.33
CA SER A 208 18.09 6.04 -3.98
C SER A 208 17.56 4.82 -3.21
N TYR A 209 16.36 4.34 -3.58
CA TYR A 209 15.69 3.21 -2.90
C TYR A 209 15.62 1.93 -3.74
N ARG A 210 16.02 1.97 -5.02
CA ARG A 210 15.98 0.81 -5.92
C ARG A 210 17.32 0.09 -5.91
#